data_AF-S4XB07-F1
#
_entry.id   AF-S4XB07-F1
#
_cell.length_a   1.000
_cell.length_b   1.000
_cell.length_c   1.000
_cell.angle_alpha   90.00
_cell.angle_beta   90.00
_cell.angle_gamma   90.00
#
_symmetry.space_group_name_H-M   'P 1'
#
loop_
_entity.id
_entity.type
_entity.pdbx_description
1 polymer ?
#
loop_
_entity_poly.entity_id
_entity_poly.type
_entity_poly.pdbx_seq_one_letter_code
_entity_poly.pdbx_strand_id
1 'polypeptide(L)'
;MDLPPLIDGGGSARLLDTVPGRSADAFGDWLDARGATFRHRIRVVTIDGFTGHAKASTRHLAQARQVMDPFHVVHLAIDKLTACRQRVQNETTGHRGRPGDPLYGIRRILLTRKSLTTPTNAVKLDDVLTSEAHLQVQVTWHFYQEILAVHQADCSRDGKLRMSKVIKALHGKIPNEMRELRVLGQTL
;
A
#
# COMPACT_ATOMS: atom_id res chain seq x y z
N MET A 1 20.21 -2.70 0.80
CA MET A 1 18.78 -3.05 0.90
C MET A 1 18.65 -4.09 1.98
N ASP A 2 17.87 -3.83 3.02
CA ASP A 2 17.41 -4.89 3.92
C ASP A 2 16.29 -5.64 3.21
N LEU A 3 16.50 -6.93 2.96
CA LEU A 3 15.52 -7.80 2.35
C LEU A 3 14.76 -8.55 3.44
N PRO A 4 13.43 -8.69 3.33
CA PRO A 4 12.65 -9.43 4.32
C PRO A 4 13.15 -10.88 4.42
N PRO A 5 13.09 -11.50 5.61
CA PRO A 5 13.53 -12.89 5.79
C PRO A 5 12.73 -13.84 4.89
N LEU A 6 13.31 -15.01 4.59
CA LEU A 6 12.61 -16.05 3.83
C LEU A 6 11.28 -16.44 4.49
N ILE A 7 10.32 -16.88 3.68
CA ILE A 7 8.96 -17.26 4.11
C ILE A 7 8.97 -18.28 5.26
N ASP A 8 9.98 -19.14 5.31
CA ASP A 8 10.11 -20.22 6.30
C ASP A 8 11.01 -19.84 7.49
N GLY A 9 11.45 -18.57 7.59
CA GLY A 9 12.28 -18.05 8.69
C GLY A 9 13.72 -18.59 8.74
N GLY A 10 14.07 -19.58 7.88
CA GLY A 10 15.33 -20.32 7.97
C GLY A 10 16.55 -19.73 7.26
N GLY A 11 16.47 -18.53 6.66
CA GLY A 11 17.64 -17.95 5.97
C GLY A 11 17.47 -16.52 5.47
N SER A 12 18.59 -15.95 5.01
CA SER A 12 18.65 -14.57 4.51
C SER A 12 18.17 -14.47 3.07
N ALA A 13 17.32 -13.49 2.80
CA ALA A 13 17.06 -13.05 1.44
C ALA A 13 18.33 -12.41 0.85
N ARG A 14 18.53 -12.62 -0.45
CA ARG A 14 19.68 -12.11 -1.20
C ARG A 14 19.22 -11.45 -2.48
N LEU A 15 19.88 -10.36 -2.86
CA LEU A 15 19.68 -9.76 -4.17
C LEU A 15 20.22 -10.73 -5.23
N LEU A 16 19.36 -11.12 -6.17
CA LEU A 16 19.77 -11.99 -7.28
C LEU A 16 20.42 -11.20 -8.41
N ASP A 17 19.86 -10.04 -8.75
CA ASP A 17 20.37 -9.19 -9.84
C ASP A 17 19.80 -7.77 -9.78
N THR A 18 20.43 -6.84 -10.49
CA THR A 18 19.90 -5.51 -10.81
C THR A 18 19.93 -5.32 -12.32
N VAL A 19 18.74 -5.35 -12.93
CA VAL A 19 18.60 -5.23 -14.39
C VAL A 19 18.23 -3.79 -14.75
N PRO A 20 18.96 -3.13 -15.67
CA PRO A 20 18.59 -1.82 -16.16
C PRO A 20 17.22 -1.83 -16.88
N GLY A 21 16.41 -0.82 -16.59
CA GLY A 21 15.11 -0.62 -17.24
C GLY A 21 13.92 -1.11 -16.43
N ARG A 22 12.76 -0.45 -16.64
CA ARG A 22 11.48 -0.78 -16.01
C ARG A 22 10.47 -1.13 -17.11
N SER A 23 10.67 -2.27 -17.77
CA SER A 23 9.81 -2.75 -18.86
C SER A 23 9.48 -4.23 -18.70
N ALA A 24 8.42 -4.68 -19.37
CA ALA A 24 8.08 -6.10 -19.43
C ALA A 24 9.20 -6.91 -20.10
N ASP A 25 9.80 -6.36 -21.16
CA ASP A 25 10.85 -7.04 -21.94
C ASP A 25 12.14 -7.19 -21.12
N ALA A 26 12.61 -6.15 -20.43
CA ALA A 26 13.81 -6.24 -19.59
C ALA A 26 13.68 -7.31 -18.50
N PHE A 27 12.50 -7.44 -17.89
CA PHE A 27 12.23 -8.48 -16.91
C PHE A 27 12.09 -9.87 -17.54
N GLY A 28 11.40 -9.97 -18.69
CA GLY A 28 11.21 -11.21 -19.43
C GLY A 28 12.52 -11.80 -19.95
N ASP A 29 13.34 -10.98 -20.60
CA ASP A 29 14.64 -11.35 -21.15
C ASP A 29 15.58 -11.83 -20.04
N TRP A 30 15.56 -11.16 -18.89
CA TRP A 30 16.33 -11.58 -17.72
C TRP A 30 15.89 -12.96 -17.20
N LEU A 31 14.57 -13.20 -17.11
CA LEU A 31 14.05 -14.51 -16.70
C LEU A 31 14.42 -15.61 -17.71
N ASP A 32 14.36 -15.30 -19.00
CA ASP A 32 14.69 -16.25 -20.07
C ASP A 32 16.16 -16.64 -20.06
N ALA A 33 17.06 -15.68 -19.79
CA ALA A 33 18.49 -15.93 -19.63
C ALA A 33 18.82 -16.90 -18.48
N ARG A 34 17.95 -17.05 -17.47
CA ARG A 34 18.13 -18.02 -16.37
C ARG A 34 17.68 -19.44 -16.73
N GLY A 35 16.97 -19.60 -17.84
CA GLY A 35 16.50 -20.89 -18.35
C GLY A 35 15.22 -21.42 -17.67
N ALA A 36 14.61 -22.41 -18.30
CA ALA A 36 13.32 -22.96 -17.88
C ALA A 36 13.37 -23.56 -16.46
N THR A 37 14.42 -24.29 -16.11
CA THR A 37 14.56 -24.94 -14.79
C THR A 37 14.50 -23.91 -13.65
N PHE A 38 15.14 -22.76 -13.80
CA PHE A 38 15.08 -21.68 -12.82
C PHE A 38 13.65 -21.16 -12.65
N ARG A 39 13.00 -20.81 -13.78
CA ARG A 39 11.64 -20.26 -13.80
C ARG A 39 10.60 -21.20 -13.16
N HIS A 40 10.70 -22.52 -13.41
CA HIS A 40 9.78 -23.52 -12.83
C HIS A 40 9.93 -23.69 -11.31
N ARG A 41 11.08 -23.30 -10.75
CA ARG A 41 11.31 -23.35 -9.30
C ARG A 41 10.74 -22.13 -8.57
N ILE A 42 10.38 -21.07 -9.29
CA ILE A 42 9.75 -19.89 -8.69
C ILE A 42 8.30 -20.22 -8.36
N ARG A 43 7.93 -20.09 -7.08
CA ARG A 43 6.59 -20.41 -6.57
C ARG A 43 5.73 -19.19 -6.34
N VAL A 44 6.34 -18.07 -5.99
CA VAL A 44 5.66 -16.80 -5.68
C VAL A 44 6.47 -15.68 -6.30
N VAL A 45 5.78 -14.73 -6.93
CA VAL A 45 6.38 -13.49 -7.44
C VAL A 45 5.64 -12.33 -6.82
N THR A 46 6.36 -11.52 -6.08
CA THR A 46 5.85 -10.30 -5.46
C THR A 46 6.19 -9.12 -6.37
N ILE A 47 5.19 -8.36 -6.83
CA ILE A 47 5.37 -7.24 -7.76
C ILE A 47 4.90 -5.90 -7.18
N ASP A 48 5.49 -4.82 -7.68
CA ASP A 48 5.25 -3.42 -7.29
C ASP A 48 3.95 -2.81 -7.84
N GLY A 49 3.11 -3.61 -8.50
CA GLY A 49 1.91 -3.14 -9.20
C GLY A 49 2.18 -2.55 -10.60
N PHE A 50 3.43 -2.54 -11.07
CA PHE A 50 3.72 -2.16 -12.45
C PHE A 50 3.15 -3.19 -13.44
N THR A 51 2.31 -2.73 -14.35
CA THR A 51 1.60 -3.61 -15.30
C THR A 51 2.54 -4.37 -16.24
N GLY A 52 3.71 -3.80 -16.56
CA GLY A 52 4.72 -4.49 -17.36
C GLY A 52 5.29 -5.72 -16.65
N HIS A 53 5.67 -5.60 -15.37
CA HIS A 53 6.14 -6.73 -14.58
C HIS A 53 5.05 -7.77 -14.36
N ALA A 54 3.80 -7.33 -14.16
CA ALA A 54 2.66 -8.25 -14.04
C ALA A 54 2.48 -9.11 -15.30
N LYS A 55 2.49 -8.49 -16.48
CA LYS A 55 2.39 -9.18 -17.77
C LYS A 55 3.55 -10.14 -18.00
N ALA A 56 4.78 -9.69 -17.76
CA ALA A 56 5.97 -10.51 -17.89
C ALA A 56 5.96 -11.70 -16.89
N SER A 57 5.54 -11.49 -15.64
CA SER A 57 5.36 -12.58 -14.67
C SER A 57 4.33 -13.59 -15.16
N THR A 58 3.18 -13.15 -15.67
CA THR A 58 2.15 -14.05 -16.19
C THR A 58 2.67 -14.87 -17.38
N ARG A 59 3.45 -14.26 -18.27
CA ARG A 59 4.00 -14.92 -19.46
C ARG A 59 5.14 -15.89 -19.14
N HIS A 60 6.11 -15.48 -18.32
CA HIS A 60 7.35 -16.22 -18.10
C HIS A 60 7.30 -17.12 -16.86
N LEU A 61 6.38 -16.86 -15.92
CA LEU A 61 6.27 -17.53 -14.62
C LEU A 61 4.82 -18.00 -14.36
N ALA A 62 4.17 -18.59 -15.37
CA ALA A 62 2.77 -19.00 -15.31
C ALA A 62 2.40 -19.92 -14.13
N GLN A 63 3.37 -20.66 -13.58
CA GLN A 63 3.17 -21.55 -12.42
C GLN A 63 3.37 -20.85 -11.08
N ALA A 64 3.96 -19.65 -11.08
CA ALA A 64 4.19 -18.88 -9.87
C ALA A 64 2.93 -18.10 -9.50
N ARG A 65 2.61 -18.09 -8.21
CA ARG A 65 1.56 -17.22 -7.68
C ARG A 65 2.05 -15.78 -7.69
N GLN A 66 1.40 -14.93 -8.48
CA GLN A 66 1.63 -13.50 -8.46
C GLN A 66 0.92 -12.86 -7.25
N VAL A 67 1.62 -12.00 -6.51
CA VAL A 67 1.09 -11.24 -5.38
C VAL A 67 1.59 -9.80 -5.44
N MET A 68 0.82 -8.86 -4.89
CA MET A 68 1.27 -7.48 -4.75
C MET A 68 2.19 -7.32 -3.55
N ASP A 69 3.22 -6.51 -3.71
CA ASP A 69 4.20 -6.23 -2.67
C ASP A 69 3.61 -5.46 -1.48
N PRO A 70 3.74 -5.95 -0.23
CA PRO A 70 3.27 -5.26 0.97
C PRO A 70 3.74 -3.80 1.08
N PHE A 71 5.01 -3.53 0.75
CA PHE A 71 5.53 -2.17 0.81
C PHE A 71 4.81 -1.27 -0.20
N HIS A 72 4.60 -1.75 -1.43
CA HIS A 72 3.84 -1.00 -2.45
C HIS A 72 2.36 -0.85 -2.10
N VAL A 73 1.70 -1.86 -1.51
CA VAL A 73 0.30 -1.74 -1.03
C VAL A 73 0.18 -0.63 0.02
N VAL A 74 1.09 -0.61 1.00
CA VAL A 74 1.12 0.44 2.03
C VAL A 74 1.42 1.80 1.40
N HIS A 75 2.37 1.86 0.46
CA HIS A 75 2.72 3.10 -0.23
C HIS A 75 1.53 3.67 -1.03
N LEU A 76 0.79 2.83 -1.76
CA LEU A 76 -0.44 3.21 -2.45
C LEU A 76 -1.46 3.83 -1.48
N ALA A 77 -1.66 3.22 -0.32
CA ALA A 77 -2.56 3.76 0.69
C ALA A 77 -2.09 5.12 1.25
N ILE A 78 -0.77 5.28 1.49
CA ILE A 78 -0.16 6.54 1.93
C ILE A 78 -0.38 7.64 0.89
N ASP A 79 -0.20 7.33 -0.39
CA ASP A 79 -0.39 8.28 -1.49
C ASP A 79 -1.84 8.76 -1.55
N LYS A 80 -2.81 7.84 -1.42
CA LYS A 80 -4.23 8.16 -1.40
C LYS A 80 -4.64 8.97 -0.17
N LEU A 81 -4.12 8.64 1.00
CA LEU A 81 -4.31 9.43 2.22
C LEU A 81 -3.73 10.85 2.07
N THR A 82 -2.52 10.94 1.51
CA THR A 82 -1.84 12.22 1.30
C THR A 82 -2.59 13.10 0.29
N ALA A 83 -3.06 12.52 -0.81
CA ALA A 83 -3.87 13.21 -1.81
C ALA A 83 -5.21 13.69 -1.22
N CYS A 84 -5.92 12.81 -0.50
CA CYS A 84 -7.19 13.15 0.16
C CYS A 84 -7.01 14.32 1.14
N ARG A 85 -5.98 14.26 2.01
CA ARG A 85 -5.64 15.33 2.94
C ARG A 85 -5.36 16.65 2.21
N GLN A 86 -4.58 16.62 1.12
CA GLN A 86 -4.26 17.84 0.35
C GLN A 86 -5.49 18.42 -0.34
N ARG A 87 -6.35 17.58 -0.90
CA ARG A 87 -7.59 18.01 -1.55
C ARG A 87 -8.54 18.65 -0.53
N VAL A 88 -8.85 17.94 0.56
CA VAL A 88 -9.75 18.45 1.60
C VAL A 88 -9.20 19.73 2.21
N GLN A 89 -7.89 19.83 2.46
CA GLN A 89 -7.24 21.07 2.89
C GLN A 89 -7.51 22.23 1.92
N ASN A 90 -7.30 22.03 0.61
CA ASN A 90 -7.55 23.07 -0.38
C ASN A 90 -9.05 23.43 -0.44
N GLU A 91 -9.95 22.45 -0.35
CA GLU A 91 -11.40 22.65 -0.40
C GLU A 91 -11.91 23.42 0.84
N THR A 92 -11.34 23.19 2.03
CA THR A 92 -11.79 23.83 3.27
C THR A 92 -11.12 25.17 3.55
N THR A 93 -9.87 25.38 3.12
CA THR A 93 -9.13 26.63 3.39
C THR A 93 -8.87 27.50 2.17
N GLY A 94 -9.19 27.01 0.96
CA GLY A 94 -8.96 27.73 -0.30
C GLY A 94 -7.49 27.83 -0.73
N HIS A 95 -6.57 27.11 -0.07
CA HIS A 95 -5.14 27.17 -0.36
C HIS A 95 -4.39 25.89 0.03
N ARG A 96 -3.17 25.73 -0.49
CA ARG A 96 -2.27 24.64 -0.10
C ARG A 96 -1.97 24.70 1.40
N GLY A 97 -1.87 23.54 2.03
CA GLY A 97 -1.58 23.42 3.45
C GLY A 97 -0.24 24.04 3.85
N ARG A 98 -0.26 24.82 4.94
CA ARG A 98 0.86 25.57 5.52
C ARG A 98 0.83 25.47 7.06
N PRO A 99 1.91 25.91 7.76
CA PRO A 99 1.90 25.97 9.22
C PRO A 99 0.69 26.75 9.75
N GLY A 100 0.02 26.20 10.76
CA GLY A 100 -1.23 26.73 11.31
C GLY A 100 -2.48 25.97 10.86
N ASP A 101 -2.47 25.36 9.68
CA ASP A 101 -3.65 24.64 9.20
C ASP A 101 -3.84 23.30 9.94
N PRO A 102 -5.09 22.93 10.33
CA PRO A 102 -5.35 21.70 11.10
C PRO A 102 -4.81 20.43 10.41
N LEU A 103 -5.22 20.19 9.16
CA LEU A 103 -4.82 18.99 8.40
C LEU A 103 -3.32 18.99 8.07
N TYR A 104 -2.72 20.15 7.81
CA TYR A 104 -1.27 20.25 7.65
C TYR A 104 -0.52 19.94 8.94
N GLY A 105 -1.06 20.37 10.09
CA GLY A 105 -0.49 20.17 11.43
C GLY A 105 -0.41 18.70 11.88
N ILE A 106 -1.28 17.83 11.36
CA ILE A 106 -1.30 16.39 11.67
C ILE A 106 -0.69 15.51 10.57
N ARG A 107 -0.16 16.10 9.49
CA ARG A 107 0.29 15.35 8.28
C ARG A 107 1.26 14.19 8.55
N ARG A 108 2.13 14.32 9.55
CA ARG A 108 3.08 13.26 9.94
C ARG A 108 2.43 12.22 10.84
N ILE A 109 1.54 12.66 11.74
CA ILE A 109 0.83 11.79 12.68
C ILE A 109 -0.12 10.86 11.92
N LEU A 110 -0.74 11.34 10.85
CA LEU A 110 -1.56 10.53 9.95
C LEU A 110 -0.84 9.28 9.41
N LEU A 111 0.47 9.36 9.21
CA LEU A 111 1.28 8.25 8.70
C LEU A 111 1.78 7.32 9.81
N THR A 112 1.65 7.72 11.08
CA THR A 112 2.01 6.90 12.22
C THR A 112 0.93 5.83 12.45
N ARG A 113 1.38 4.62 12.74
CA ARG A 113 0.52 3.52 13.16
C ARG A 113 -0.18 3.87 14.48
N LYS A 114 -1.46 3.54 14.62
CA LYS A 114 -2.25 3.77 15.85
C LYS A 114 -1.53 3.27 17.12
N SER A 115 -0.98 2.06 17.13
CA SER A 115 -0.28 1.49 18.29
C SER A 115 1.05 2.17 18.64
N LEU A 116 1.61 2.99 17.74
CA LEU A 116 2.84 3.76 17.98
C LEU A 116 2.55 5.25 18.20
N THR A 117 1.28 5.64 18.21
CA THR A 117 0.89 7.04 18.39
C THR A 117 0.89 7.37 19.87
N THR A 118 1.60 8.43 20.27
CA THR A 118 1.60 8.89 21.65
C THR A 118 0.21 9.41 22.05
N PRO A 119 -0.17 9.38 23.34
CA PRO A 119 -1.47 9.88 23.79
C PRO A 119 -1.75 11.32 23.33
N THR A 120 -0.76 12.21 23.42
CA THR A 120 -0.86 13.60 22.95
C THR A 120 -1.16 13.69 21.45
N ASN A 121 -0.50 12.86 20.65
CA ASN A 121 -0.72 12.82 19.20
C ASN A 121 -2.08 12.20 18.85
N ALA A 122 -2.59 11.27 19.66
CA ALA A 122 -3.90 10.67 19.49
C ALA A 122 -5.01 11.71 19.72
N VAL A 123 -4.92 12.49 20.80
CA VAL A 123 -5.85 13.62 21.05
C VAL A 123 -5.82 14.61 19.89
N LYS A 124 -4.62 15.02 19.45
CA LYS A 124 -4.50 15.96 18.32
C LYS A 124 -5.07 15.40 17.01
N LEU A 125 -4.95 14.10 16.77
CA LEU A 125 -5.58 13.45 15.62
C LEU A 125 -7.10 13.52 15.72
N ASP A 126 -7.64 13.20 16.89
CA ASP A 126 -9.08 13.19 17.15
C ASP A 126 -9.69 14.59 17.01
N ASP A 127 -9.08 15.60 17.65
CA ASP A 127 -9.49 17.01 17.57
C ASP A 127 -9.62 17.52 16.13
N VAL A 128 -8.74 17.05 15.24
CA VAL A 128 -8.75 17.46 13.84
C VAL A 128 -9.70 16.59 13.01
N LEU A 129 -9.66 15.26 13.17
CA LEU A 129 -10.38 14.34 12.27
C LEU A 129 -11.87 14.20 12.57
N THR A 130 -12.33 14.58 13.77
CA THR A 130 -13.76 14.51 14.15
C THR A 130 -14.60 15.64 13.55
N SER A 131 -13.97 16.65 12.94
CA SER A 131 -14.69 17.68 12.18
C SER A 131 -15.36 17.08 10.94
N GLU A 132 -16.64 17.41 10.72
CA GLU A 132 -17.39 17.03 9.51
C GLU A 132 -16.65 17.43 8.22
N ALA A 133 -15.96 18.58 8.24
CA ALA A 133 -15.16 19.06 7.11
C ALA A 133 -13.99 18.13 6.76
N HIS A 134 -13.57 17.25 7.68
CA HIS A 134 -12.44 16.35 7.55
C HIS A 134 -12.83 14.87 7.46
N LEU A 135 -14.14 14.54 7.40
CA LEU A 135 -14.65 13.17 7.37
C LEU A 135 -13.97 12.30 6.29
N GLN A 136 -13.75 12.85 5.10
CA GLN A 136 -13.10 12.11 4.00
C GLN A 136 -11.65 11.72 4.34
N VAL A 137 -10.92 12.59 5.05
CA VAL A 137 -9.56 12.29 5.51
C VAL A 137 -9.60 11.26 6.62
N GLN A 138 -10.55 11.37 7.56
CA GLN A 138 -10.72 10.41 8.65
C GLN A 138 -10.98 9.01 8.11
N VAL A 139 -11.96 8.85 7.22
CA VAL A 139 -12.30 7.55 6.61
C VAL A 139 -11.10 7.00 5.82
N THR A 140 -10.42 7.83 5.03
CA THR A 140 -9.24 7.40 4.27
C THR A 140 -8.10 6.94 5.20
N TRP A 141 -7.90 7.65 6.32
CA TRP A 141 -6.93 7.28 7.34
C TRP A 141 -7.28 5.94 8.00
N HIS A 142 -8.57 5.66 8.27
CA HIS A 142 -9.00 4.36 8.78
C HIS A 142 -8.63 3.21 7.83
N PHE A 143 -8.86 3.36 6.52
CA PHE A 143 -8.44 2.36 5.53
C PHE A 143 -6.92 2.15 5.53
N TYR A 144 -6.14 3.22 5.58
CA TYR A 144 -4.68 3.12 5.71
C TYR A 144 -4.25 2.35 6.97
N GLN A 145 -4.87 2.61 8.11
CA GLN A 145 -4.56 1.92 9.36
C GLN A 145 -4.96 0.43 9.33
N GLU A 146 -6.08 0.08 8.69
CA GLU A 146 -6.45 -1.32 8.48
C GLU A 146 -5.47 -2.06 7.56
N ILE A 147 -4.98 -1.40 6.50
CA ILE A 147 -3.93 -1.95 5.63
C ILE A 147 -2.63 -2.18 6.41
N LEU A 148 -2.22 -1.23 7.26
CA LEU A 148 -1.08 -1.45 8.15
C LEU A 148 -1.31 -2.63 9.11
N ALA A 149 -2.53 -2.81 9.60
CA ALA A 149 -2.86 -3.89 10.53
C ALA A 149 -2.81 -5.28 9.87
N VAL A 150 -3.04 -5.39 8.55
CA VAL A 150 -2.85 -6.64 7.80
C VAL A 150 -1.44 -7.19 7.98
N HIS A 151 -0.43 -6.33 7.86
CA HIS A 151 0.98 -6.73 7.92
C HIS A 151 1.53 -6.86 9.34
N GLN A 152 0.69 -6.64 10.35
CA GLN A 152 1.01 -6.83 11.76
C GLN A 152 0.36 -8.07 12.37
N ALA A 153 -0.50 -8.77 11.61
CA ALA A 153 -1.18 -9.94 12.12
C ALA A 153 -0.16 -11.02 12.46
N ASP A 154 -0.26 -11.58 13.67
CA ASP A 154 0.64 -12.64 14.17
C ASP A 154 0.56 -13.91 13.31
N CYS A 155 -0.55 -14.11 12.61
CA CYS A 155 -0.71 -15.22 11.68
C CYS A 155 -1.26 -14.77 10.31
N SER A 156 -0.86 -15.51 9.27
CA SER A 156 -1.25 -15.24 7.88
C SER A 156 -2.77 -15.26 7.67
N ARG A 157 -3.50 -16.10 8.42
CA ARG A 157 -4.95 -16.21 8.31
C ARG A 157 -5.64 -14.90 8.66
N ASP A 158 -5.24 -14.27 9.76
CA ASP A 158 -5.86 -13.03 10.22
C ASP A 158 -5.51 -11.86 9.32
N GLY A 159 -4.27 -11.79 8.85
CA GLY A 159 -3.86 -10.80 7.85
C GLY A 159 -4.70 -10.92 6.56
N LYS A 160 -4.87 -12.14 6.04
CA LYS A 160 -5.72 -12.41 4.86
C LYS A 160 -7.18 -12.01 5.09
N LEU A 161 -7.74 -12.34 6.26
CA LEU A 161 -9.11 -11.98 6.60
C LEU A 161 -9.28 -10.46 6.68
N ARG A 162 -8.35 -9.75 7.32
CA ARG A 162 -8.34 -8.29 7.38
C ARG A 162 -8.24 -7.67 5.99
N MET A 163 -7.32 -8.14 5.15
CA MET A 163 -7.16 -7.63 3.79
C MET A 163 -8.42 -7.88 2.93
N SER A 164 -9.03 -9.06 3.05
CA SER A 164 -10.29 -9.36 2.37
C SER A 164 -11.42 -8.41 2.77
N LYS A 165 -11.51 -8.03 4.06
CA LYS A 165 -12.48 -7.04 4.52
C LYS A 165 -12.20 -5.65 3.95
N VAL A 166 -10.93 -5.23 3.90
CA VAL A 166 -10.51 -3.96 3.28
C VAL A 166 -10.90 -3.93 1.80
N ILE A 167 -10.54 -4.95 1.02
CA ILE A 167 -10.86 -5.04 -0.40
C ILE A 167 -12.38 -5.05 -0.62
N LYS A 168 -13.12 -5.86 0.15
CA LYS A 168 -14.59 -5.90 0.08
C LYS A 168 -15.23 -4.54 0.35
N ALA A 169 -14.70 -3.78 1.31
CA ALA A 169 -15.17 -2.43 1.60
C ALA A 169 -14.82 -1.45 0.48
N LEU A 170 -13.62 -1.56 -0.11
CA LEU A 170 -13.18 -0.74 -1.25
C LEU A 170 -13.96 -0.98 -2.55
N HIS A 171 -14.38 -2.23 -2.78
CA HIS A 171 -15.22 -2.62 -3.93
C HIS A 171 -16.73 -2.46 -3.66
N GLY A 172 -17.11 -2.07 -2.44
CA GLY A 172 -18.48 -1.74 -2.10
C GLY A 172 -18.96 -0.44 -2.75
N LYS A 173 -20.17 -0.01 -2.40
CA LYS A 173 -20.69 1.31 -2.81
C LYS A 173 -19.99 2.41 -2.00
N ILE A 174 -18.80 2.78 -2.43
CA ILE A 174 -18.07 3.94 -1.90
C ILE A 174 -18.69 5.23 -2.50
N PRO A 175 -19.05 6.22 -1.66
CA PRO A 175 -19.56 7.50 -2.14
C PRO A 175 -18.60 8.23 -3.10
N ASN A 176 -19.14 9.02 -4.03
CA ASN A 176 -18.35 9.65 -5.11
C ASN A 176 -17.34 10.67 -4.58
N GLU A 177 -17.63 11.29 -3.44
CA GLU A 177 -16.78 12.22 -2.73
C GLU A 177 -15.50 11.56 -2.16
N MET A 178 -15.51 10.24 -1.95
CA MET A 178 -14.35 9.45 -1.50
C MET A 178 -13.45 9.07 -2.68
N ARG A 179 -13.03 10.08 -3.45
CA ARG A 179 -12.34 9.93 -4.74
C ARG A 179 -11.09 9.05 -4.63
N GLU A 180 -10.27 9.28 -3.63
CA GLU A 180 -8.99 8.59 -3.45
C GLU A 180 -9.16 7.12 -3.06
N LEU A 181 -10.20 6.80 -2.28
CA LEU A 181 -10.53 5.41 -1.92
C LEU A 181 -11.08 4.63 -3.12
N ARG A 182 -11.86 5.27 -4.00
CA ARG A 182 -12.31 4.62 -5.25
C ARG A 182 -11.13 4.25 -6.13
N VAL A 183 -10.14 5.14 -6.27
CA VAL A 183 -8.92 4.84 -7.03
C VAL A 183 -8.09 3.76 -6.35
N LEU A 184 -8.01 3.75 -5.01
CA LEU A 184 -7.36 2.67 -4.27
C LEU A 184 -8.01 1.32 -4.56
N GLY A 185 -9.34 1.24 -4.50
CA GLY A 185 -10.11 0.02 -4.80
C GLY A 185 -10.02 -0.45 -6.25
N GLN A 186 -9.71 0.42 -7.21
CA GLN A 186 -9.43 -0.01 -8.58
C GLN A 186 -8.03 -0.63 -8.74
N THR A 187 -7.13 -0.32 -7.81
CA THR A 187 -5.73 -0.79 -7.84
C THR A 187 -5.55 -2.08 -7.04
N LEU A 188 -6.31 -2.24 -5.95
CA LEU A 188 -6.32 -3.43 -5.08
C LEU A 188 -7.40 -4.43 -5.50
#